data_AF-A0A919LDD2-F1
#
_entry.id   AF-A0A919LDD2-F1
#
_cell.length_a   1.000
_cell.length_b   1.000
_cell.length_c   1.000
_cell.angle_alpha   90.00
_cell.angle_beta   90.00
_cell.angle_gamma   90.00
#
_symmetry.space_group_name_H-M   'P 1'
#
loop_
_entity.id
_entity.type
_entity.pdbx_description
1 polymer ?
#
loop_
_entity_poly.entity_id
_entity_poly.type
_entity_poly.pdbx_seq_one_letter_code
_entity_poly.pdbx_strand_id
1 'polypeptide(L)'
;MSTTGASADPLAALGELPGVGDAVESVRRAVDGVYGHRVMRRRSPEISSEAALRGARASAALSGADWALEEVRRRTDFRGADAADPAPTVGAALRLTAEAGQLLSIWRQSPLRVMARLHLLAAAGSGAAGAPGGGALAPRGEAPVGNGDDVGRPRRAGERVEEELGELPLPDADEVAVRLDGLAALIVAGGSAPALVTAAVVHGELLALRPFTSRNGLVARAAERIVLVGSGLDPKSVCPAEVGHQEQGREAYLTALQGYVSGTPQGMAAWIAHCGRAVELGARESTAVCEALQRGAA
;
A
#
# COMPACT_ATOMS: atom_id res chain seq x y z
N MET A 1 -23.89 8.89 -38.16
CA MET A 1 -24.10 9.05 -36.70
C MET A 1 -24.20 7.64 -36.14
N SER A 2 -23.32 7.12 -35.29
CA SER A 2 -22.32 7.75 -34.44
C SER A 2 -21.10 6.83 -34.32
N THR A 3 -19.92 7.41 -34.42
CA THR A 3 -18.65 6.78 -34.08
C THR A 3 -18.58 6.65 -32.55
N THR A 4 -18.70 5.44 -32.03
CA THR A 4 -18.26 5.11 -30.67
C THR A 4 -16.75 5.33 -30.61
N GLY A 5 -16.34 6.51 -30.14
CA GLY A 5 -14.94 6.75 -29.79
C GLY A 5 -14.52 5.71 -28.76
N ALA A 6 -13.46 4.96 -29.05
CA ALA A 6 -12.75 4.23 -28.03
C ALA A 6 -12.42 5.23 -26.91
N SER A 7 -13.00 5.03 -25.73
CA SER A 7 -12.69 5.87 -24.57
C SER A 7 -11.18 5.79 -24.37
N ALA A 8 -10.49 6.92 -24.55
CA ALA A 8 -9.07 7.00 -24.27
C ALA A 8 -8.82 6.51 -22.84
N ASP A 9 -7.78 5.72 -22.63
CA ASP A 9 -7.36 5.28 -21.30
C ASP A 9 -7.04 6.53 -20.45
N PRO A 10 -7.86 6.86 -19.43
CA PRO A 10 -7.68 8.09 -18.68
C PRO A 10 -6.37 8.07 -17.87
N LEU A 11 -5.86 6.89 -17.52
CA LEU A 11 -4.58 6.77 -16.82
C LEU A 11 -3.39 6.98 -17.77
N ALA A 12 -3.55 6.68 -19.06
CA ALA A 12 -2.49 6.92 -20.05
C ALA A 12 -2.16 8.41 -20.17
N ALA A 13 -3.17 9.29 -20.10
CA ALA A 13 -2.98 10.74 -20.13
C ALA A 13 -2.12 11.27 -18.97
N LEU A 14 -2.15 10.60 -17.80
CA LEU A 14 -1.28 10.95 -16.67
C LEU A 14 0.20 10.64 -16.95
N GLY A 15 0.49 9.69 -17.85
CA GLY A 15 1.84 9.38 -18.30
C GLY A 15 2.49 10.48 -19.14
N GLU A 16 1.68 11.38 -19.73
CA GLU A 16 2.13 12.49 -20.57
C GLU A 16 2.40 13.78 -19.77
N LEU A 17 2.10 13.77 -18.47
CA LEU A 17 2.35 14.92 -17.61
C LEU A 17 3.86 15.22 -17.52
N PRO A 18 4.26 16.51 -17.43
CA PRO A 18 5.66 16.90 -17.35
C PRO A 18 6.42 16.14 -16.24
N GLY A 19 7.54 15.52 -16.59
CA GLY A 19 8.41 14.77 -15.68
C GLY A 19 7.96 13.34 -15.37
N VAL A 20 6.73 12.94 -15.70
CA VAL A 20 6.25 11.57 -15.44
C VAL A 20 6.96 10.54 -16.31
N GLY A 21 7.18 10.84 -17.60
CA GLY A 21 7.95 9.97 -18.49
C GLY A 21 9.37 9.69 -17.96
N ASP A 22 10.05 10.70 -17.46
CA ASP A 22 11.40 10.58 -16.88
C ASP A 22 11.37 9.72 -15.60
N ALA A 23 10.37 9.91 -14.74
CA ALA A 23 10.18 9.10 -13.53
C ALA A 23 9.92 7.61 -13.88
N VAL A 24 9.08 7.34 -14.89
CA VAL A 24 8.80 5.98 -15.36
C VAL A 24 10.08 5.30 -15.86
N GLU A 25 10.87 5.99 -16.68
CA GLU A 25 12.11 5.45 -17.24
C GLU A 25 13.19 5.26 -16.17
N SER A 26 13.29 6.19 -15.21
CA SER A 26 14.21 6.09 -14.08
C SER A 26 13.88 4.92 -13.17
N VAL A 27 12.59 4.71 -12.84
CA VAL A 27 12.13 3.54 -12.09
C VAL A 27 12.47 2.24 -12.82
N ARG A 28 12.18 2.14 -14.12
CA ARG A 28 12.50 0.95 -14.91
C ARG A 28 14.00 0.62 -14.81
N ARG A 29 14.86 1.62 -15.01
CA ARG A 29 16.32 1.45 -14.91
C ARG A 29 16.76 0.99 -13.53
N ALA A 30 16.21 1.56 -12.46
CA ALA A 30 16.53 1.18 -11.09
C ALA A 30 16.13 -0.27 -10.79
N VAL A 31 14.91 -0.67 -11.20
CA VAL A 31 14.41 -2.03 -11.02
C VAL A 31 15.24 -3.03 -11.86
N ASP A 32 15.46 -2.74 -13.14
CA ASP A 32 16.29 -3.57 -14.03
C ASP A 32 17.72 -3.74 -13.47
N GLY A 33 18.27 -2.70 -12.84
CA GLY A 33 19.54 -2.75 -12.13
C GLY A 33 19.58 -3.81 -11.04
N VAL A 34 18.52 -3.92 -10.22
CA VAL A 34 18.39 -4.97 -9.19
C VAL A 34 18.33 -6.35 -9.84
N TYR A 35 17.46 -6.54 -10.83
CA TYR A 35 17.30 -7.82 -11.53
C TYR A 35 18.56 -8.25 -12.28
N GLY A 36 19.36 -7.30 -12.76
CA GLY A 36 20.66 -7.52 -13.38
C GLY A 36 21.77 -7.92 -12.40
N HIS A 37 21.57 -7.73 -11.09
CA HIS A 37 22.58 -8.02 -10.08
C HIS A 37 22.88 -9.53 -10.01
N ARG A 38 24.18 -9.90 -9.94
CA ARG A 38 24.61 -11.32 -10.01
C ARG A 38 23.96 -12.23 -8.96
N VAL A 39 23.69 -11.69 -7.76
CA VAL A 39 23.08 -12.41 -6.63
C VAL A 39 21.64 -12.83 -6.96
N MET A 40 20.91 -12.04 -7.74
CA MET A 40 19.52 -12.36 -8.14
C MET A 40 19.42 -13.66 -8.94
N ARG A 41 20.50 -14.10 -9.59
CA ARG A 41 20.52 -15.37 -10.34
C ARG A 41 20.45 -16.61 -9.46
N ARG A 42 20.93 -16.52 -8.20
CA ARG A 42 21.08 -17.67 -7.30
C ARG A 42 20.28 -17.54 -6.01
N ARG A 43 20.12 -16.32 -5.51
CA ARG A 43 19.56 -16.02 -4.17
C ARG A 43 18.31 -15.15 -4.24
N SER A 44 17.61 -15.08 -5.38
CA SER A 44 16.40 -14.24 -5.48
C SER A 44 15.32 -14.50 -4.42
N PRO A 45 15.06 -15.75 -3.96
CA PRO A 45 14.11 -15.97 -2.87
C PRO A 45 14.51 -15.28 -1.55
N GLU A 46 15.80 -15.21 -1.25
CA GLU A 46 16.34 -14.56 -0.06
C GLU A 46 16.18 -13.03 -0.18
N ILE A 47 16.45 -12.48 -1.37
CA ILE A 47 16.22 -11.04 -1.66
C ILE A 47 14.74 -10.70 -1.53
N SER A 48 13.85 -11.48 -2.12
CA SER A 48 12.40 -11.29 -1.99
C SER A 48 11.94 -11.34 -0.53
N SER A 49 12.49 -12.26 0.27
CA SER A 49 12.15 -12.38 1.69
C SER A 49 12.62 -11.17 2.49
N GLU A 50 13.86 -10.70 2.25
CA GLU A 50 14.42 -9.52 2.91
C GLU A 50 13.69 -8.23 2.50
N ALA A 51 13.30 -8.11 1.23
CA ALA A 51 12.49 -7.03 0.70
C ALA A 51 11.08 -7.02 1.30
N ALA A 52 10.43 -8.18 1.41
CA ALA A 52 9.12 -8.32 2.03
C ALA A 52 9.15 -7.89 3.51
N LEU A 53 10.14 -8.35 4.28
CA LEU A 53 10.29 -7.99 5.68
C LEU A 53 10.50 -6.48 5.87
N ARG A 54 11.38 -5.86 5.06
CA ARG A 54 11.63 -4.42 5.11
C ARG A 54 10.45 -3.59 4.66
N GLY A 55 9.77 -4.01 3.59
CA GLY A 55 8.55 -3.37 3.11
C GLY A 55 7.44 -3.39 4.16
N ALA A 56 7.23 -4.54 4.83
CA ALA A 56 6.28 -4.64 5.93
C ALA A 56 6.65 -3.71 7.10
N ARG A 57 7.91 -3.73 7.54
CA ARG A 57 8.40 -2.83 8.60
C ARG A 57 8.19 -1.35 8.24
N ALA A 58 8.60 -0.93 7.05
CA ALA A 58 8.48 0.45 6.60
C ALA A 58 7.00 0.87 6.46
N SER A 59 6.15 -0.05 5.97
CA SER A 59 4.70 0.15 5.93
C SER A 59 4.11 0.34 7.34
N ALA A 60 4.57 -0.42 8.34
CA ALA A 60 4.14 -0.23 9.72
C ALA A 60 4.62 1.11 10.31
N ALA A 61 5.86 1.50 10.03
CA ALA A 61 6.44 2.78 10.46
C ALA A 61 5.67 3.99 9.90
N LEU A 62 5.27 3.95 8.62
CA LEU A 62 4.40 4.97 8.01
C LEU A 62 3.02 5.08 8.67
N SER A 63 2.58 4.02 9.35
CA SER A 63 1.37 3.97 10.16
C SER A 63 1.63 4.15 11.67
N GLY A 64 2.79 4.69 12.06
CA GLY A 64 3.12 5.06 13.44
C GLY A 64 3.79 3.97 14.28
N ALA A 65 4.04 2.78 13.72
CA ALA A 65 4.69 1.67 14.40
C ALA A 65 6.12 1.46 13.88
N ASP A 66 7.04 2.35 14.27
CA ASP A 66 8.45 2.29 13.85
C ASP A 66 9.28 1.41 14.79
N TRP A 67 9.47 0.15 14.40
CA TRP A 67 10.33 -0.79 15.11
C TRP A 67 11.67 -0.94 14.41
N ALA A 68 12.72 -1.25 15.17
CA ALA A 68 13.97 -1.71 14.59
C ALA A 68 13.78 -3.03 13.83
N LEU A 69 14.45 -3.20 12.69
CA LEU A 69 14.32 -4.42 11.86
C LEU A 69 14.62 -5.70 12.65
N GLU A 70 15.63 -5.65 13.52
CA GLU A 70 16.01 -6.78 14.35
C GLU A 70 14.93 -7.15 15.38
N GLU A 71 14.15 -6.18 15.86
CA GLU A 71 13.02 -6.46 16.74
C GLU A 71 11.91 -7.21 15.99
N VAL A 72 11.61 -6.80 14.76
CA VAL A 72 10.64 -7.50 13.89
C VAL A 72 11.08 -8.94 13.61
N ARG A 73 12.38 -9.22 13.49
CA ARG A 73 12.93 -10.57 13.28
C ARG A 73 12.80 -11.48 14.49
N ARG A 74 13.01 -10.95 15.69
CA ARG A 74 12.99 -11.74 16.93
C ARG A 74 11.58 -12.03 17.42
N ARG A 75 10.63 -11.13 17.19
CA ARG A 75 9.25 -11.29 17.65
C ARG A 75 8.47 -12.28 16.78
N THR A 76 7.68 -13.12 17.46
CA THR A 76 6.75 -14.06 16.83
C THR A 76 5.29 -13.75 17.16
N ASP A 77 5.04 -12.93 18.19
CA ASP A 77 3.72 -12.43 18.55
C ASP A 77 3.61 -10.93 18.25
N PHE A 78 2.52 -10.59 17.57
CA PHE A 78 2.17 -9.24 17.15
C PHE A 78 0.74 -8.88 17.57
N ARG A 79 0.21 -9.54 18.60
CA ARG A 79 -1.05 -9.15 19.23
C ARG A 79 -0.81 -7.96 20.17
N GLY A 80 -1.83 -7.11 20.29
CA GLY A 80 -1.76 -5.93 21.15
C GLY A 80 -2.10 -6.30 22.58
N ALA A 81 -1.31 -5.83 23.53
CA ALA A 81 -1.66 -5.92 24.95
C ALA A 81 -2.66 -4.83 25.36
N ASP A 82 -2.59 -3.66 24.71
CA ASP A 82 -3.46 -2.50 24.91
C ASP A 82 -3.66 -1.71 23.60
N ALA A 83 -4.44 -0.63 23.65
CA ALA A 83 -4.75 0.19 22.48
C ALA A 83 -3.57 1.03 21.95
N ALA A 84 -2.54 1.26 22.77
CA ALA A 84 -1.37 2.05 22.39
C ALA A 84 -0.25 1.18 21.79
N ASP A 85 -0.37 -0.15 21.90
CA ASP A 85 0.63 -1.10 21.43
C ASP A 85 0.82 -1.01 19.90
N PRO A 86 2.04 -0.74 19.41
CA PRO A 86 2.34 -0.73 17.98
C PRO A 86 2.38 -2.14 17.34
N ALA A 87 2.42 -3.22 18.12
CA ALA A 87 2.59 -4.59 17.63
C ALA A 87 1.52 -5.05 16.62
N PRO A 88 0.20 -4.79 16.82
CA PRO A 88 -0.83 -5.11 15.83
C PRO A 88 -0.60 -4.50 14.46
N THR A 89 -0.06 -3.27 14.41
CA THR A 89 0.23 -2.56 13.16
C THR A 89 1.37 -3.23 12.40
N VAL A 90 2.44 -3.63 13.10
CA VAL A 90 3.55 -4.40 12.51
C VAL A 90 3.05 -5.75 12.01
N GLY A 91 2.27 -6.47 12.82
CA GLY A 91 1.68 -7.76 12.44
C GLY A 91 0.75 -7.65 11.24
N ALA A 92 -0.05 -6.58 11.15
CA ALA A 92 -0.91 -6.30 10.00
C ALA A 92 -0.08 -6.10 8.73
N ALA A 93 0.96 -5.25 8.78
CA ALA A 93 1.84 -5.03 7.64
C ALA A 93 2.51 -6.34 7.15
N LEU A 94 2.99 -7.18 8.08
CA LEU A 94 3.57 -8.49 7.75
C LEU A 94 2.57 -9.40 7.02
N ARG A 95 1.33 -9.49 7.54
CA ARG A 95 0.26 -10.31 6.92
C ARG A 95 -0.10 -9.81 5.53
N LEU A 96 -0.25 -8.49 5.33
CA LEU A 96 -0.58 -7.93 4.03
C LEU A 96 0.52 -8.18 3.00
N THR A 97 1.78 -7.96 3.38
CA THR A 97 2.91 -8.21 2.48
C THR A 97 3.01 -9.68 2.10
N ALA A 98 2.77 -10.61 3.03
CA ALA A 98 2.76 -12.04 2.75
C ALA A 98 1.62 -12.47 1.82
N GLU A 99 0.44 -11.85 1.93
CA GLU A 99 -0.72 -12.18 1.10
C GLU A 99 -0.65 -11.57 -0.31
N ALA A 100 0.05 -10.44 -0.50
CA ALA A 100 0.03 -9.65 -1.73
C ALA A 100 0.28 -10.49 -3.01
N GLY A 101 1.22 -11.44 -2.97
CA GLY A 101 1.51 -12.32 -4.11
C GLY A 101 0.38 -13.28 -4.49
N GLN A 102 -0.45 -13.69 -3.52
CA GLN A 102 -1.59 -14.59 -3.78
C GLN A 102 -2.80 -13.86 -4.39
N LEU A 103 -2.82 -12.52 -4.26
CA LEU A 103 -3.94 -11.68 -4.68
C LEU A 103 -3.80 -11.17 -6.13
N LEU A 104 -2.66 -11.37 -6.77
CA LEU A 104 -2.34 -10.81 -8.10
C LEU A 104 -3.34 -11.22 -9.19
N SER A 105 -3.72 -12.51 -9.23
CA SER A 105 -4.67 -13.03 -10.24
C SER A 105 -6.09 -12.55 -10.01
N ILE A 106 -6.48 -12.35 -8.75
CA ILE A 106 -7.80 -11.88 -8.35
C ILE A 106 -7.93 -10.37 -8.57
N TRP A 107 -6.84 -9.61 -8.38
CA TRP A 107 -6.82 -8.15 -8.48
C TRP A 107 -7.43 -7.64 -9.79
N ARG A 108 -7.07 -8.22 -10.94
CA ARG A 108 -7.60 -7.79 -12.25
C ARG A 108 -9.05 -8.21 -12.51
N GLN A 109 -9.59 -9.11 -11.70
CA GLN A 109 -10.95 -9.63 -11.86
C GLN A 109 -11.93 -9.00 -10.85
N SER A 110 -11.47 -8.77 -9.62
CA SER A 110 -12.30 -8.28 -8.53
C SER A 110 -11.48 -7.44 -7.54
N PRO A 111 -11.10 -6.19 -7.90
CA PRO A 111 -10.29 -5.33 -7.05
C PRO A 111 -10.92 -5.07 -5.68
N LEU A 112 -12.24 -4.81 -5.63
CA LEU A 112 -12.97 -4.57 -4.39
C LEU A 112 -12.90 -5.77 -3.43
N ARG A 113 -12.97 -7.00 -3.95
CA ARG A 113 -12.81 -8.21 -3.14
C ARG A 113 -11.40 -8.32 -2.57
N VAL A 114 -10.39 -7.92 -3.34
CA VAL A 114 -9.00 -7.89 -2.84
C VAL A 114 -8.84 -6.83 -1.76
N MET A 115 -9.39 -5.61 -1.94
CA MET A 115 -9.34 -4.55 -0.92
C MET A 115 -10.05 -4.99 0.37
N ALA A 116 -11.22 -5.62 0.26
CA ALA A 116 -11.94 -6.22 1.39
C ALA A 116 -11.09 -7.27 2.13
N ARG A 117 -10.42 -8.17 1.38
CA ARG A 117 -9.52 -9.20 1.93
C ARG A 117 -8.32 -8.59 2.63
N LEU A 118 -7.70 -7.57 2.05
CA LEU A 118 -6.59 -6.84 2.67
C LEU A 118 -7.06 -6.20 3.99
N HIS A 119 -8.19 -5.51 4.01
CA HIS A 119 -8.70 -4.92 5.25
C HIS A 119 -9.00 -5.98 6.33
N LEU A 120 -9.60 -7.12 5.97
CA LEU A 120 -9.81 -8.26 6.87
C LEU A 120 -8.51 -8.76 7.50
N LEU A 121 -7.45 -8.92 6.71
CA LEU A 121 -6.14 -9.36 7.20
C LEU A 121 -5.45 -8.32 8.08
N ALA A 122 -5.64 -7.05 7.78
CA ALA A 122 -5.11 -5.96 8.59
C ALA A 122 -5.78 -5.93 9.97
N ALA A 123 -7.11 -6.10 10.03
CA ALA A 123 -7.89 -6.06 11.26
C ALA A 123 -7.73 -7.32 12.15
N ALA A 124 -7.35 -8.47 11.58
CA ALA A 124 -7.31 -9.76 12.29
C ALA A 124 -6.41 -9.81 13.56
N GLY A 125 -5.47 -8.86 13.73
CA GLY A 125 -4.57 -8.79 14.89
C GLY A 125 -5.03 -7.86 16.02
N SER A 126 -6.15 -7.14 15.85
CA SER A 126 -6.58 -6.06 16.75
C SER A 126 -7.52 -6.50 17.88
N GLY A 127 -7.63 -7.80 18.17
CA GLY A 127 -8.42 -8.30 19.32
C GLY A 127 -9.95 -8.18 19.18
N ALA A 128 -10.47 -7.59 18.10
CA ALA A 128 -11.91 -7.41 17.86
C ALA A 128 -12.62 -8.62 17.21
N ALA A 129 -11.93 -9.73 16.99
CA ALA A 129 -12.56 -10.99 16.60
C ALA A 129 -12.87 -11.80 17.88
N GLY A 130 -14.15 -11.82 18.26
CA GLY A 130 -14.65 -12.40 19.51
C GLY A 130 -14.04 -13.75 19.86
N ALA A 131 -13.42 -13.82 21.03
CA ALA A 131 -13.23 -15.08 21.74
C ALA A 131 -14.54 -15.45 22.46
N PRO A 132 -15.06 -16.67 22.32
CA PRO A 132 -16.13 -17.14 23.18
C PRO A 132 -15.52 -17.57 24.52
N GLY A 133 -15.71 -16.78 25.58
CA GLY A 133 -15.56 -17.26 26.96
C GLY A 133 -15.01 -16.27 27.98
N GLY A 134 -15.77 -16.04 29.06
CA GLY A 134 -15.26 -15.67 30.38
C GLY A 134 -15.59 -14.24 30.85
N GLY A 135 -16.65 -14.08 31.64
CA GLY A 135 -17.20 -12.78 32.05
C GLY A 135 -16.32 -11.89 32.95
N ALA A 136 -16.59 -10.59 32.91
CA ALA A 136 -16.93 -9.75 34.07
C ALA A 136 -17.43 -8.37 33.58
N LEU A 137 -18.50 -7.88 34.19
CA LEU A 137 -19.20 -6.64 33.87
C LEU A 137 -18.37 -5.43 34.38
N ALA A 138 -17.91 -4.57 33.48
CA ALA A 138 -17.36 -3.24 33.81
C ALA A 138 -18.33 -2.14 33.32
N PRO A 139 -18.42 -0.98 34.01
CA PRO A 139 -19.50 -0.02 33.83
C PRO A 139 -19.33 0.82 32.56
N ARG A 140 -20.47 1.12 31.93
CA ARG A 140 -20.62 1.88 30.68
C ARG A 140 -20.19 3.34 30.83
N GLY A 141 -19.01 3.66 30.31
CA GLY A 141 -18.73 4.93 29.62
C GLY A 141 -18.51 4.60 28.14
N GLU A 142 -19.10 5.37 27.23
CA GLU A 142 -19.21 5.09 25.78
C GLU A 142 -17.88 4.67 25.15
N ALA A 143 -17.71 3.36 24.93
CA ALA A 143 -16.67 2.81 24.07
C ALA A 143 -17.19 2.80 22.63
N PRO A 144 -16.38 3.18 21.62
CA PRO A 144 -16.76 2.93 20.23
C PRO A 144 -16.67 1.41 20.00
N VAL A 145 -17.81 0.75 20.00
CA VAL A 145 -17.91 -0.68 19.70
C VAL A 145 -17.88 -0.81 18.16
N GLY A 146 -16.68 -0.93 17.60
CA GLY A 146 -16.50 -1.56 16.29
C GLY A 146 -16.82 -3.04 16.44
N ASN A 147 -18.12 -3.38 16.39
CA ASN A 147 -18.54 -4.77 16.20
C ASN A 147 -17.98 -5.15 14.82
N GLY A 148 -17.23 -6.24 14.68
CA GLY A 148 -16.47 -6.59 13.45
C GLY A 148 -17.26 -6.68 12.12
N ASP A 149 -18.53 -6.28 12.13
CA ASP A 149 -19.40 -5.95 11.00
C ASP A 149 -18.90 -4.80 10.10
N ASP A 150 -17.93 -3.98 10.54
CA ASP A 150 -17.31 -2.93 9.71
C ASP A 150 -16.08 -3.41 8.92
N VAL A 151 -15.53 -4.57 9.26
CA VAL A 151 -14.33 -5.11 8.62
C VAL A 151 -14.64 -5.64 7.22
N GLY A 152 -13.77 -5.31 6.27
CA GLY A 152 -13.85 -5.77 4.88
C GLY A 152 -14.91 -5.08 4.00
N ARG A 153 -15.72 -4.17 4.54
CA ARG A 153 -16.63 -3.33 3.74
C ARG A 153 -16.23 -1.86 3.79
N PRO A 154 -16.55 -1.06 2.76
CA PRO A 154 -16.42 0.38 2.85
C PRO A 154 -17.25 0.96 4.02
N ARG A 155 -16.77 2.08 4.56
CA ARG A 155 -17.41 2.83 5.65
C ARG A 155 -18.72 3.44 5.19
N ARG A 156 -19.68 3.51 6.11
CA ARG A 156 -21.01 4.10 5.93
C ARG A 156 -21.06 5.52 6.47
N ALA A 157 -22.10 6.26 6.09
CA ALA A 157 -22.34 7.60 6.61
C ALA A 157 -22.36 7.59 8.15
N GLY A 158 -21.62 8.51 8.76
CA GLY A 158 -21.49 8.64 10.22
C GLY A 158 -20.41 7.78 10.87
N GLU A 159 -19.82 6.80 10.16
CA GLU A 159 -18.69 6.02 10.68
C GLU A 159 -17.40 6.88 10.64
N ARG A 160 -16.66 6.90 11.76
CA ARG A 160 -15.39 7.65 11.89
C ARG A 160 -14.23 6.84 11.31
N VAL A 161 -13.19 7.55 10.86
CA VAL A 161 -11.92 6.94 10.45
C VAL A 161 -10.88 7.14 11.55
N GLU A 162 -10.34 6.04 12.06
CA GLU A 162 -9.35 5.96 13.15
C GLU A 162 -7.91 6.06 12.62
N GLU A 163 -7.68 6.94 11.64
CA GLU A 163 -6.36 7.20 11.05
C GLU A 163 -6.20 8.67 10.69
N GLU A 164 -5.14 9.29 11.18
CA GLU A 164 -4.79 10.67 10.85
C GLU A 164 -3.82 10.72 9.67
N LEU A 165 -4.30 11.27 8.54
CA LEU A 165 -3.52 11.59 7.35
C LEU A 165 -3.40 13.12 7.17
N GLY A 166 -3.02 13.82 8.23
CA GLY A 166 -2.96 15.28 8.26
C GLY A 166 -4.33 15.93 8.06
N GLU A 167 -4.34 17.15 7.51
CA GLU A 167 -5.55 17.97 7.29
C GLU A 167 -6.32 17.62 6.01
N LEU A 168 -6.09 16.43 5.43
CA LEU A 168 -6.74 16.03 4.19
C LEU A 168 -8.26 15.87 4.33
N PRO A 169 -9.06 16.43 3.40
CA PRO A 169 -10.51 16.31 3.45
C PRO A 169 -10.91 14.83 3.41
N LEU A 170 -11.89 14.46 4.24
CA LEU A 170 -12.46 13.13 4.26
C LEU A 170 -13.75 13.13 3.43
N PRO A 171 -13.80 12.43 2.29
CA PRO A 171 -15.01 12.34 1.47
C PRO A 171 -16.20 11.73 2.24
N ASP A 172 -17.43 12.04 1.86
CA ASP A 172 -18.58 11.32 2.42
C ASP A 172 -18.65 9.87 1.90
N ALA A 173 -19.54 9.07 2.48
CA ALA A 173 -19.63 7.64 2.15
C ALA A 173 -20.14 7.39 0.72
N ASP A 174 -20.96 8.28 0.16
CA ASP A 174 -21.51 8.14 -1.19
C ASP A 174 -20.42 8.44 -2.22
N GLU A 175 -19.61 9.48 -2.00
CA GLU A 175 -18.45 9.79 -2.81
C GLU A 175 -17.42 8.63 -2.78
N VAL A 176 -17.16 8.04 -1.61
CA VAL A 176 -16.28 6.86 -1.48
C VAL A 176 -16.79 5.71 -2.34
N ALA A 177 -18.08 5.38 -2.27
CA ALA A 177 -18.64 4.27 -3.03
C ALA A 177 -18.47 4.49 -4.54
N VAL A 178 -18.86 5.67 -5.04
CA VAL A 178 -18.75 6.01 -6.47
C VAL A 178 -17.31 5.95 -6.97
N ARG A 179 -16.37 6.54 -6.21
CA ARG A 179 -14.97 6.60 -6.62
C ARG A 179 -14.26 5.26 -6.52
N LEU A 180 -14.57 4.43 -5.52
CA LEU A 180 -14.08 3.06 -5.44
C LEU A 180 -14.56 2.20 -6.60
N ASP A 181 -15.84 2.31 -6.98
CA ASP A 181 -16.40 1.60 -8.13
C ASP A 181 -15.73 2.05 -9.43
N GLY A 182 -15.49 3.36 -9.58
CA GLY A 182 -14.72 3.92 -10.69
C GLY A 182 -13.28 3.38 -10.76
N LEU A 183 -12.56 3.38 -9.63
CA LEU A 183 -11.21 2.81 -9.54
C LEU A 183 -11.21 1.32 -9.89
N ALA A 184 -12.16 0.55 -9.37
CA ALA A 184 -12.28 -0.87 -9.66
C ALA A 184 -12.57 -1.13 -11.14
N ALA A 185 -13.44 -0.34 -11.77
CA ALA A 185 -13.72 -0.41 -13.19
C ALA A 185 -12.46 -0.14 -14.04
N LEU A 186 -11.65 0.87 -13.67
CA LEU A 186 -10.38 1.15 -14.34
C LEU A 186 -9.38 -0.02 -14.24
N ILE A 187 -9.25 -0.62 -13.05
CA ILE A 187 -8.35 -1.76 -12.84
C ILE A 187 -8.79 -2.97 -13.68
N VAL A 188 -10.10 -3.26 -13.71
CA VAL A 188 -10.67 -4.39 -14.47
C VAL A 188 -10.56 -4.17 -15.97
N ALA A 189 -10.88 -2.97 -16.45
CA ALA A 189 -10.75 -2.61 -17.86
C ALA A 189 -9.29 -2.75 -18.33
N GLY A 190 -8.35 -2.44 -17.45
CA GLY A 190 -6.93 -2.34 -17.81
C GLY A 190 -6.67 -1.14 -18.71
N GLY A 191 -5.42 -0.96 -19.10
CA GLY A 191 -5.00 0.19 -19.88
C GLY A 191 -3.58 0.05 -20.40
N SER A 192 -3.14 1.06 -21.15
CA SER A 192 -1.78 1.23 -21.63
C SER A 192 -0.94 2.15 -20.74
N ALA A 193 -1.51 2.71 -19.68
CA ALA A 193 -0.80 3.52 -18.71
C ALA A 193 0.45 2.80 -18.15
N PRO A 194 1.58 3.50 -17.93
CA PRO A 194 2.75 2.92 -17.30
C PRO A 194 2.42 2.33 -15.92
N ALA A 195 3.05 1.20 -15.58
CA ALA A 195 2.84 0.51 -14.30
C ALA A 195 2.96 1.43 -13.08
N LEU A 196 3.96 2.32 -13.08
CA LEU A 196 4.17 3.32 -12.02
C LEU A 196 2.97 4.26 -11.87
N VAL A 197 2.39 4.72 -12.98
CA VAL A 197 1.22 5.64 -12.97
C VAL A 197 0.02 4.94 -12.36
N THR A 198 -0.29 3.72 -12.81
CA THR A 198 -1.39 2.92 -12.26
C THR A 198 -1.19 2.63 -10.77
N ALA A 199 0.03 2.28 -10.35
CA ALA A 199 0.35 2.03 -8.95
C ALA A 199 0.16 3.28 -8.09
N ALA A 200 0.67 4.43 -8.56
CA ALA A 200 0.51 5.71 -7.88
C ALA A 200 -0.96 6.12 -7.78
N VAL A 201 -1.77 5.93 -8.82
CA VAL A 201 -3.21 6.25 -8.77
C VAL A 201 -3.95 5.34 -7.80
N VAL A 202 -3.71 4.03 -7.81
CA VAL A 202 -4.32 3.10 -6.84
C VAL A 202 -3.93 3.48 -5.41
N HIS A 203 -2.66 3.82 -5.18
CA HIS A 203 -2.17 4.23 -3.87
C HIS A 203 -2.84 5.53 -3.40
N GLY A 204 -2.77 6.57 -4.22
CA GLY A 204 -3.31 7.90 -3.90
C GLY A 204 -4.81 7.87 -3.69
N GLU A 205 -5.56 7.14 -4.53
CA GLU A 205 -7.01 7.07 -4.44
C GLU A 205 -7.45 6.36 -3.16
N LEU A 206 -6.83 5.24 -2.80
CA LEU A 206 -7.16 4.53 -1.56
C LEU A 206 -6.85 5.37 -0.30
N LEU A 207 -5.77 6.16 -0.32
CA LEU A 207 -5.46 7.09 0.76
C LEU A 207 -6.39 8.30 0.81
N ALA A 208 -6.80 8.83 -0.35
CA ALA A 208 -7.72 9.96 -0.43
C ALA A 208 -9.11 9.57 0.10
N LEU A 209 -9.61 8.41 -0.34
CA LEU A 209 -10.94 7.91 0.01
C LEU A 209 -11.05 7.46 1.45
N ARG A 210 -9.97 6.86 2.00
CA ARG A 210 -9.99 6.16 3.30
C ARG A 210 -11.25 5.29 3.41
N PRO A 211 -11.38 4.26 2.55
CA PRO A 211 -12.63 3.53 2.41
C PRO A 211 -13.02 2.74 3.66
N PHE A 212 -12.09 2.46 4.58
CA PHE A 212 -12.33 1.68 5.79
C PHE A 212 -12.24 2.57 7.04
N THR A 213 -12.85 2.11 8.14
CA THR A 213 -12.78 2.77 9.46
C THR A 213 -11.36 2.81 10.01
N SER A 214 -10.48 1.88 9.60
CA SER A 214 -9.07 1.87 9.98
C SER A 214 -8.21 1.16 8.91
N ARG A 215 -6.88 1.19 9.10
CA ARG A 215 -5.88 0.46 8.30
C ARG A 215 -5.78 0.84 6.81
N ASN A 216 -6.33 1.97 6.38
CA ASN A 216 -6.30 2.40 4.98
C ASN A 216 -4.88 2.59 4.46
N GLY A 217 -3.99 3.16 5.27
CA GLY A 217 -2.60 3.36 4.87
C GLY A 217 -1.87 2.04 4.54
N LEU A 218 -2.10 1.01 5.34
CA LEU A 218 -1.53 -0.32 5.12
C LEU A 218 -2.13 -0.98 3.87
N VAL A 219 -3.45 -0.88 3.70
CA VAL A 219 -4.15 -1.42 2.53
C VAL A 219 -3.69 -0.74 1.24
N ALA A 220 -3.53 0.59 1.25
CA ALA A 220 -3.12 1.35 0.08
C ALA A 220 -1.70 0.98 -0.40
N ARG A 221 -0.74 0.85 0.51
CA ARG A 221 0.63 0.39 0.20
C ARG A 221 0.67 -1.08 -0.27
N ALA A 222 -0.16 -1.94 0.32
CA ALA A 222 -0.29 -3.32 -0.15
C ALA A 222 -0.88 -3.39 -1.56
N ALA A 223 -1.88 -2.55 -1.87
CA ALA A 223 -2.47 -2.44 -3.20
C ALA A 223 -1.47 -1.90 -4.24
N GLU A 224 -0.67 -0.89 -3.87
CA GLU A 224 0.44 -0.40 -4.70
C GLU A 224 1.40 -1.53 -5.07
N ARG A 225 1.86 -2.31 -4.08
CA ARG A 225 2.70 -3.50 -4.33
C ARG A 225 2.03 -4.47 -5.30
N ILE A 226 0.75 -4.79 -5.09
CA ILE A 226 0.00 -5.71 -5.97
C ILE A 226 0.02 -5.22 -7.42
N VAL A 227 -0.14 -3.90 -7.65
CA VAL A 227 -0.05 -3.32 -8.99
C VAL A 227 1.36 -3.45 -9.56
N LEU A 228 2.40 -3.06 -8.82
CA LEU A 228 3.79 -3.10 -9.28
C LEU A 228 4.24 -4.54 -9.65
N VAL A 229 3.82 -5.52 -8.86
CA VAL A 229 4.11 -6.94 -9.12
C VAL A 229 3.25 -7.48 -10.27
N GLY A 230 1.95 -7.22 -10.23
CA GLY A 230 0.98 -7.74 -11.22
C GLY A 230 1.12 -7.14 -12.61
N SER A 231 1.71 -5.95 -12.74
CA SER A 231 2.08 -5.34 -14.01
C SER A 231 3.39 -5.89 -14.59
N GLY A 232 4.13 -6.68 -13.81
CA GLY A 232 5.46 -7.17 -14.17
C GLY A 232 6.58 -6.14 -14.07
N LEU A 233 6.35 -4.99 -13.42
CA LEU A 233 7.43 -4.02 -13.17
C LEU A 233 8.41 -4.58 -12.14
N ASP A 234 7.89 -5.16 -11.06
CA ASP A 234 8.68 -5.85 -10.03
C ASP A 234 8.11 -7.25 -9.75
N PRO A 235 8.26 -8.22 -10.68
CA PRO A 235 7.57 -9.52 -10.63
C PRO A 235 7.95 -10.41 -9.43
N LYS A 236 9.10 -10.19 -8.80
CA LYS A 236 9.56 -10.89 -7.59
C LYS A 236 9.36 -10.10 -6.30
N SER A 237 8.70 -8.93 -6.36
CA SER A 237 8.48 -8.03 -5.23
C SER A 237 9.78 -7.67 -4.49
N VAL A 238 10.87 -7.43 -5.22
CA VAL A 238 12.19 -7.12 -4.65
C VAL A 238 12.46 -5.63 -4.53
N CYS A 239 11.55 -4.73 -4.90
CA CYS A 239 11.73 -3.28 -4.78
C CYS A 239 10.68 -2.72 -3.82
N PRO A 240 10.88 -2.83 -2.48
CA PRO A 240 9.87 -2.45 -1.50
C PRO A 240 9.69 -0.93 -1.46
N ALA A 241 8.71 -0.42 -2.21
CA ALA A 241 8.40 1.01 -2.31
C ALA A 241 8.14 1.66 -0.95
N GLU A 242 7.63 0.91 0.03
CA GLU A 242 7.38 1.44 1.37
C GLU A 242 8.65 1.88 2.09
N VAL A 243 9.78 1.22 1.84
CA VAL A 243 11.09 1.67 2.35
C VAL A 243 11.38 3.06 1.80
N GLY A 244 11.14 3.27 0.51
CA GLY A 244 11.34 4.56 -0.12
C GLY A 244 10.35 5.63 0.32
N HIS A 245 9.08 5.30 0.55
CA HIS A 245 8.12 6.23 1.15
C HIS A 245 8.55 6.64 2.57
N GLN A 246 9.01 5.67 3.36
CA GLN A 246 9.48 5.91 4.73
C GLN A 246 10.77 6.74 4.75
N GLU A 247 11.70 6.48 3.84
CA GLU A 247 12.97 7.23 3.74
C GLU A 247 12.77 8.67 3.24
N GLN A 248 11.84 8.91 2.31
CA GLN A 248 11.49 10.27 1.89
C GLN A 248 10.86 11.11 3.01
N GLY A 249 10.36 10.46 4.07
CA GLY A 249 9.83 11.12 5.26
C GLY A 249 8.33 11.41 5.18
N ARG A 250 7.68 11.41 6.35
CA ARG A 250 6.23 11.58 6.50
C ARG A 250 5.72 12.90 5.92
N GLU A 251 6.45 13.99 6.12
CA GLU A 251 6.08 15.31 5.61
C GLU A 251 6.05 15.33 4.08
N ALA A 252 7.11 14.86 3.42
CA ALA A 252 7.17 14.80 1.95
C ALA A 252 6.08 13.89 1.38
N TYR A 253 5.77 12.78 2.06
CA TYR A 253 4.72 11.86 1.67
C TYR A 253 3.32 12.50 1.76
N LEU A 254 3.01 13.19 2.86
CA LEU A 254 1.73 13.88 3.02
C LEU A 254 1.60 15.08 2.07
N THR A 255 2.66 15.84 1.84
CA THR A 255 2.68 16.95 0.86
C THR A 255 2.42 16.44 -0.56
N ALA A 256 3.05 15.32 -0.95
CA ALA A 256 2.81 14.73 -2.25
C ALA A 256 1.35 14.23 -2.38
N LEU A 257 0.80 13.62 -1.31
CA LEU A 257 -0.60 13.19 -1.27
C LEU A 257 -1.59 14.36 -1.34
N GLN A 258 -1.29 15.49 -0.71
CA GLN A 258 -2.06 16.74 -0.89
C GLN A 258 -2.05 17.19 -2.36
N GLY A 259 -0.90 17.07 -3.03
CA GLY A 259 -0.78 17.27 -4.47
C GLY A 259 -1.74 16.38 -5.27
N TYR A 260 -1.78 15.07 -4.97
CA TYR A 260 -2.72 14.14 -5.57
C TYR A 260 -4.19 14.56 -5.35
N VAL A 261 -4.56 14.85 -4.10
CA VAL A 261 -5.93 15.23 -3.71
C VAL A 261 -6.38 16.53 -4.39
N SER A 262 -5.47 17.44 -4.74
CA SER A 262 -5.81 18.66 -5.48
C SER A 262 -6.40 18.39 -6.88
N GLY A 263 -6.13 17.21 -7.46
CA GLY A 263 -6.54 16.85 -8.83
C GLY A 263 -5.85 17.67 -9.93
N THR A 264 -4.93 18.57 -9.58
CA THR A 264 -4.23 19.40 -10.57
C THR A 264 -3.17 18.57 -11.32
N PRO A 265 -2.90 18.86 -12.62
CA PRO A 265 -1.85 18.18 -13.37
C PRO A 265 -0.49 18.19 -12.66
N GLN A 266 -0.12 19.32 -12.04
CA GLN A 266 1.13 19.49 -11.31
C GLN A 266 1.15 18.64 -10.03
N GLY A 267 0.06 18.63 -9.28
CA GLY A 267 -0.06 17.83 -8.06
C GLY A 267 -0.02 16.33 -8.34
N MET A 268 -0.70 15.88 -9.40
CA MET A 268 -0.67 14.49 -9.87
C MET A 268 0.74 14.08 -10.32
N ALA A 269 1.42 14.92 -11.11
CA ALA A 269 2.80 14.66 -11.52
C ALA A 269 3.76 14.57 -10.32
N ALA A 270 3.61 15.47 -9.34
CA ALA A 270 4.42 15.45 -8.11
C ALA A 270 4.19 14.18 -7.27
N TRP A 271 2.95 13.72 -7.16
CA TRP A 271 2.62 12.45 -6.50
C TRP A 271 3.22 11.24 -7.23
N ILE A 272 3.07 11.17 -8.56
CA ILE A 272 3.66 10.09 -9.36
C ILE A 272 5.19 10.08 -9.24
N ALA A 273 5.83 11.26 -9.24
CA ALA A 273 7.27 11.39 -9.01
C ALA A 273 7.68 10.93 -7.60
N HIS A 274 6.88 11.23 -6.57
CA HIS A 274 7.11 10.75 -5.20
C HIS A 274 7.06 9.23 -5.12
N CYS A 275 6.03 8.60 -5.71
CA CYS A 275 5.94 7.13 -5.83
C CYS A 275 7.11 6.55 -6.63
N GLY A 276 7.51 7.22 -7.73
CA GLY A 276 8.63 6.79 -8.55
C GLY A 276 9.93 6.73 -7.74
N ARG A 277 10.25 7.81 -7.02
CA ARG A 277 11.39 7.82 -6.10
C ARG A 277 11.26 6.77 -5.01
N ALA A 278 10.06 6.50 -4.50
CA ALA A 278 9.86 5.47 -3.49
C ALA A 278 10.28 4.08 -4.02
N VAL A 279 9.93 3.75 -5.26
CA VAL A 279 10.35 2.51 -5.93
C VAL A 279 11.87 2.47 -6.14
N GLU A 280 12.49 3.57 -6.59
CA GLU A 280 13.94 3.67 -6.77
C GLU A 280 14.72 3.45 -5.47
N LEU A 281 14.26 4.05 -4.38
CA LEU A 281 14.86 3.87 -3.05
C LEU A 281 14.69 2.43 -2.55
N GLY A 282 13.54 1.80 -2.79
CA GLY A 282 13.32 0.38 -2.55
C GLY A 282 14.26 -0.51 -3.37
N ALA A 283 14.48 -0.18 -4.65
CA ALA A 283 15.44 -0.88 -5.51
C ALA A 283 16.88 -0.73 -4.98
N ARG A 284 17.26 0.45 -4.50
CA ARG A 284 18.56 0.69 -3.88
C ARG A 284 18.74 -0.11 -2.59
N GLU A 285 17.72 -0.18 -1.73
CA GLU A 285 17.74 -1.02 -0.52
C GLU A 285 18.02 -2.49 -0.87
N SER A 286 17.33 -3.03 -1.88
CA SER A 286 17.56 -4.42 -2.29
C SER A 286 18.90 -4.65 -2.98
N THR A 287 19.45 -3.63 -3.63
CA THR A 287 20.84 -3.67 -4.11
C THR A 287 21.81 -3.77 -2.94
N ALA A 288 21.62 -3.00 -1.88
CA ALA A 288 22.45 -3.09 -0.67
C ALA A 288 22.35 -4.47 0.00
N VAL A 289 21.16 -5.07 0.05
CA VAL A 289 20.96 -6.45 0.51
C VAL A 289 21.71 -7.45 -0.38
N CYS A 290 21.62 -7.32 -1.70
CA CYS A 290 22.38 -8.14 -2.63
C CYS A 290 23.89 -8.07 -2.37
N GLU A 291 24.42 -6.87 -2.16
CA GLU A 291 25.84 -6.67 -1.88
C GLU A 291 26.25 -7.25 -0.51
N ALA A 292 25.42 -7.11 0.52
CA ALA A 292 25.66 -7.70 1.84
C ALA A 292 25.72 -9.23 1.76
N LEU A 293 24.78 -9.85 1.05
CA LEU A 293 24.76 -11.29 0.80
C LEU A 293 25.97 -11.77 -0.01
N GLN A 294 26.45 -10.96 -0.96
CA GLN A 294 27.67 -11.26 -1.72
C GLN A 294 28.92 -11.23 -0.83
N ARG A 295 28.96 -10.36 0.18
CA ARG A 295 30.05 -10.29 1.17
C ARG A 295 29.94 -11.36 2.27
N GLY A 296 28.85 -12.13 2.31
CA GLY A 296 28.59 -13.11 3.38
C GLY A 296 28.15 -12.49 4.70
N ALA A 297 27.61 -11.25 4.68
CA ALA A 297 27.32 -10.44 5.85
C ALA A 297 25.81 -10.24 6.12
N ALA A 298 24.96 -11.10 5.58
CA ALA A 298 23.50 -10.97 5.65
C ALA A 298 22.86 -12.23 6.22
#